data_AF-A0A094ZHI9-F1
#
_entry.id   AF-A0A094ZHI9-F1
#
_cell.length_a   1.000
_cell.length_b   1.000
_cell.length_c   1.000
_cell.angle_alpha   90.00
_cell.angle_beta   90.00
_cell.angle_gamma   90.00
#
_symmetry.space_group_name_H-M   'P 1'
#
loop_
_entity.id
_entity.type
_entity.pdbx_description
1 polymer ?
#
loop_
_entity_poly.entity_id
_entity_poly.type
_entity_poly.pdbx_seq_one_letter_code
_entity_poly.pdbx_strand_id
1 'polypeptide(L)'
;MNYTFASIFPSFTTSIIALLATTVSTATLGGNIVVLIAFFVERSLRIPSNYFIASLAMTDVLIGLFSMNLFITYQLLGYWPLGHLICDLWLSLDFSACLTSQYTVFLITLDRFCLVKIPAKYRNWRTYNKVSHFCVLCISNLLTVI
;
A
#
# COMPACT_ATOMS: atom_id res chain seq x y z
N MET A 1 -33.29 2.65 7.06
CA MET A 1 -33.17 3.77 6.11
C MET A 1 -32.11 3.35 5.09
N ASN A 2 -32.55 2.74 3.99
CA ASN A 2 -31.66 2.08 3.05
C ASN A 2 -31.40 3.01 1.87
N TYR A 3 -30.51 3.98 2.05
CA TYR A 3 -29.96 4.74 0.94
C TYR A 3 -28.83 3.91 0.35
N THR A 4 -29.13 3.10 -0.65
CA THR A 4 -28.09 2.39 -1.42
C THR A 4 -27.21 3.41 -2.14
N PHE A 5 -25.89 3.26 -2.09
CA PHE A 5 -24.93 4.17 -2.77
C PHE A 5 -25.28 4.38 -4.26
N ALA A 6 -25.87 3.35 -4.89
CA ALA A 6 -26.36 3.35 -6.27
C ALA A 6 -27.52 4.32 -6.57
N SER A 7 -28.26 4.80 -5.55
CA SER A 7 -29.40 5.71 -5.75
C SER A 7 -29.06 7.20 -5.55
N ILE A 8 -27.86 7.51 -5.05
CA ILE A 8 -27.42 8.89 -4.76
C ILE A 8 -26.57 9.46 -5.90
N PHE A 9 -25.76 8.63 -6.57
CA PHE A 9 -24.91 9.05 -7.67
C PHE A 9 -25.55 8.72 -9.03
N PRO A 10 -25.54 9.65 -10.00
CA PRO A 10 -26.00 9.35 -11.35
C PRO A 10 -25.16 8.22 -11.95
N SER A 11 -25.79 7.33 -12.74
CA SER A 11 -25.17 6.15 -13.36
C SER A 11 -23.92 6.48 -14.20
N PHE A 12 -23.83 7.73 -14.66
CA PHE A 12 -22.66 8.26 -15.37
C PHE A 12 -21.43 8.40 -14.45
N THR A 13 -21.61 8.90 -13.23
CA THR A 13 -20.53 9.09 -12.26
C THR A 13 -19.96 7.75 -11.79
N THR A 14 -20.82 6.75 -11.54
CA THR A 14 -20.36 5.41 -11.14
C THR A 14 -19.56 4.73 -12.25
N SER A 15 -19.99 4.89 -13.50
CA SER A 15 -19.27 4.38 -14.67
C SER A 15 -17.89 5.03 -14.85
N ILE A 16 -17.79 6.35 -14.64
CA ILE A 16 -16.50 7.07 -14.68
C ILE A 16 -15.58 6.57 -13.55
N ILE A 17 -16.09 6.46 -12.32
CA ILE A 17 -15.30 5.97 -11.19
C ILE A 17 -14.79 4.54 -11.45
N ALA A 18 -15.63 3.66 -11.99
CA ALA A 18 -15.24 2.29 -12.32
C ALA A 18 -14.16 2.23 -13.41
N LEU A 19 -14.29 3.05 -14.46
CA LEU A 19 -13.27 3.18 -15.51
C LEU A 19 -11.94 3.66 -14.96
N LEU A 20 -11.96 4.75 -14.19
CA LEU A 20 -10.76 5.31 -13.55
C LEU A 20 -10.12 4.30 -12.60
N ALA A 21 -10.90 3.66 -11.72
CA ALA A 21 -10.40 2.65 -10.78
C ALA A 21 -9.75 1.46 -11.50
N THR A 22 -10.35 1.00 -12.62
CA THR A 22 -9.78 -0.11 -13.41
C THR A 22 -8.47 0.31 -14.09
N THR A 23 -8.40 1.52 -14.65
CA THR A 23 -7.15 2.03 -15.25
C THR A 23 -6.04 2.21 -14.24
N VAL A 24 -6.35 2.74 -13.05
CA VAL A 24 -5.37 2.87 -11.96
C VAL A 24 -4.94 1.49 -11.45
N SER A 25 -5.88 0.57 -11.26
CA SER A 25 -5.57 -0.80 -10.81
C SER A 25 -4.60 -1.51 -11.75
N THR A 26 -4.86 -1.48 -13.06
CA THR A 26 -3.99 -2.09 -14.08
C THR A 26 -2.59 -1.45 -14.12
N ALA A 27 -2.51 -0.12 -14.00
CA ALA A 27 -1.24 0.58 -13.92
C ALA A 27 -0.45 0.22 -12.64
N THR A 28 -1.13 0.17 -11.48
CA THR A 28 -0.53 -0.21 -10.19
C THR A 28 -0.03 -1.65 -10.20
N LEU A 29 -0.82 -2.58 -10.74
CA LEU A 29 -0.43 -3.98 -10.90
C LEU A 29 0.81 -4.11 -11.79
N GLY A 30 0.78 -3.52 -12.99
CA GLY A 30 1.90 -3.57 -13.92
C GLY A 30 3.17 -2.97 -13.34
N GLY A 31 3.08 -1.76 -12.79
CA GLY A 31 4.22 -1.05 -12.21
C GLY A 31 4.86 -1.80 -11.05
N ASN A 32 4.07 -2.27 -10.08
CA ASN A 32 4.60 -2.94 -8.90
C ASN A 32 5.10 -4.37 -9.19
N ILE A 33 4.52 -5.08 -10.16
CA ILE A 33 5.07 -6.36 -10.63
C ILE A 33 6.45 -6.14 -11.26
N VAL A 34 6.63 -5.10 -12.08
CA VAL A 34 7.95 -4.79 -12.67
C VAL A 34 8.98 -4.46 -11.59
N VAL A 35 8.59 -3.70 -10.56
CA VAL A 35 9.46 -3.40 -9.41
C VAL A 35 9.86 -4.68 -8.67
N LEU A 36 8.92 -5.60 -8.43
CA LEU A 36 9.21 -6.89 -7.81
C LEU A 36 10.15 -7.74 -8.66
N ILE A 37 9.89 -7.85 -9.97
CA ILE A 37 10.75 -8.59 -10.90
C ILE A 37 12.16 -8.00 -10.88
N ALA A 38 12.30 -6.68 -10.96
CA ALA A 38 13.59 -6.00 -10.89
C ALA A 38 14.34 -6.30 -9.58
N PHE A 39 13.62 -6.35 -8.46
CA PHE A 39 14.19 -6.68 -7.15
C PHE A 39 14.63 -8.16 -7.05
N PHE A 40 13.90 -9.09 -7.68
CA PHE A 40 14.28 -10.51 -7.70
C PHE A 40 15.49 -10.77 -8.60
N VAL A 41 15.52 -10.13 -9.77
CA VAL A 41 16.56 -10.29 -10.79
C VAL A 41 17.89 -9.70 -10.32
N GLU A 42 17.90 -8.49 -9.77
CA GLU A 42 19.14 -7.81 -9.40
C GLU A 42 19.53 -8.10 -7.95
N ARG A 43 20.56 -8.94 -7.75
CA ARG A 43 21.11 -9.23 -6.42
C ARG A 43 21.75 -8.00 -5.78
N SER A 44 22.27 -7.06 -6.56
CA SER A 44 22.87 -5.82 -6.03
C SER A 44 21.84 -4.91 -5.36
N LEU A 45 20.54 -5.09 -5.64
CA LEU A 45 19.47 -4.29 -5.05
C LEU A 45 19.01 -4.80 -3.67
N ARG A 46 19.54 -5.92 -3.16
CA ARG A 46 19.16 -6.51 -1.86
C ARG A 46 19.80 -5.79 -0.66
N ILE A 47 19.69 -4.48 -0.66
CA ILE A 47 20.13 -3.57 0.40
C ILE A 47 18.90 -3.30 1.28
N PRO A 48 19.02 -3.16 2.62
CA PRO A 48 17.84 -3.09 3.48
C PRO A 48 16.95 -1.87 3.23
N SER A 49 17.48 -0.82 2.58
CA SER A 49 16.69 0.34 2.12
C SER A 49 15.68 -0.03 1.03
N ASN A 50 16.02 -1.01 0.18
CA ASN A 50 15.19 -1.44 -0.96
C ASN A 50 14.15 -2.49 -0.57
N TYR A 51 14.26 -3.11 0.62
CA TYR A 51 13.23 -3.98 1.16
C TYR A 51 11.92 -3.22 1.43
N PHE A 52 11.99 -1.91 1.72
CA PHE A 52 10.79 -1.06 1.82
C PHE A 52 10.04 -0.97 0.50
N ILE A 53 10.79 -0.76 -0.58
CA ILE A 53 10.24 -0.64 -1.93
C ILE A 53 9.64 -1.98 -2.35
N ALA A 54 10.31 -3.10 -2.03
CA ALA A 54 9.80 -4.44 -2.31
C ALA A 54 8.53 -4.77 -1.49
N SER A 55 8.50 -4.44 -0.20
CA SER A 55 7.33 -4.64 0.65
C SER A 55 6.15 -3.78 0.21
N LEU A 56 6.40 -2.53 -0.20
CA LEU A 56 5.40 -1.64 -0.77
C LEU A 56 4.81 -2.24 -2.05
N ALA A 57 5.68 -2.70 -2.96
CA ALA A 57 5.26 -3.32 -4.21
C ALA A 57 4.44 -4.61 -4.00
N MET A 58 4.79 -5.44 -3.01
CA MET A 58 3.98 -6.61 -2.64
C MET A 58 2.59 -6.22 -2.14
N THR A 59 2.51 -5.24 -1.24
CA THR A 59 1.23 -4.76 -0.69
C THR A 59 0.37 -4.13 -1.77
N ASP A 60 0.93 -3.33 -2.66
CA ASP A 60 0.19 -2.69 -3.75
C ASP A 60 -0.33 -3.70 -4.79
N VAL A 61 0.40 -4.79 -5.06
CA VAL A 61 -0.10 -5.89 -5.90
C VAL A 61 -1.27 -6.60 -5.22
N LEU A 62 -1.19 -6.85 -3.91
CA LEU A 62 -2.29 -7.43 -3.14
C LEU A 62 -3.52 -6.50 -3.13
N ILE A 63 -3.33 -5.19 -2.99
CA ILE A 63 -4.41 -4.19 -3.03
C ILE A 63 -5.02 -4.11 -4.43
N GLY A 64 -4.20 -4.07 -5.49
CA GLY A 64 -4.67 -4.08 -6.87
C GLY A 64 -5.49 -5.33 -7.24
N LEU A 65 -5.16 -6.49 -6.65
CA LEU A 65 -5.89 -7.74 -6.86
C LEU A 65 -7.12 -7.89 -5.97
N PHE A 66 -7.04 -7.56 -4.69
CA PHE A 66 -8.14 -7.78 -3.74
C PHE A 66 -8.96 -6.52 -3.50
N SER A 67 -8.33 -5.44 -3.01
CA SER A 67 -9.01 -4.19 -2.62
C SER A 67 -9.78 -3.57 -3.81
N MET A 68 -9.17 -3.46 -4.98
CA MET A 68 -9.83 -2.88 -6.16
C MET A 68 -11.00 -3.73 -6.70
N ASN A 69 -10.88 -5.07 -6.69
CA ASN A 69 -11.97 -5.95 -7.13
C ASN A 69 -13.16 -5.92 -6.15
N LEU A 70 -12.87 -5.85 -4.84
CA LEU A 70 -13.87 -5.70 -3.79
C LEU A 70 -14.56 -4.34 -3.86
N PHE A 71 -13.81 -3.27 -4.14
CA PHE A 71 -14.35 -1.92 -4.33
C PHE A 71 -15.33 -1.85 -5.52
N ILE A 72 -14.98 -2.44 -6.67
CA ILE A 72 -15.87 -2.51 -7.83
C ILE A 72 -17.14 -3.29 -7.48
N THR A 73 -17.00 -4.42 -6.77
CA THR A 73 -18.13 -5.24 -6.32
C THR A 73 -19.05 -4.44 -5.39
N TYR A 74 -18.49 -3.73 -4.42
CA TYR A 74 -19.24 -2.85 -3.51
C TYR A 74 -19.98 -1.74 -4.26
N GLN A 75 -19.32 -1.13 -5.26
CA GLN A 75 -19.91 -0.06 -6.06
C GLN A 75 -21.06 -0.56 -6.96
N LEU A 76 -20.94 -1.78 -7.49
CA LEU A 76 -21.96 -2.40 -8.35
C LEU A 76 -23.17 -2.90 -7.57
N LEU A 77 -22.95 -3.56 -6.41
CA LEU A 77 -24.05 -4.07 -5.59
C LEU A 77 -24.68 -2.99 -4.71
N GLY A 78 -23.96 -1.91 -4.38
CA GLY A 78 -24.45 -0.84 -3.50
C GLY A 78 -24.59 -1.26 -2.02
N TYR A 79 -24.15 -2.47 -1.67
CA TYR A 79 -24.02 -3.02 -0.32
C TYR A 79 -22.84 -3.98 -0.26
N TRP A 80 -22.38 -4.32 0.95
CA TRP A 80 -21.25 -5.24 1.15
C TRP A 80 -21.72 -6.70 1.35
N PRO A 81 -21.45 -7.63 0.41
CA PRO A 81 -21.96 -9.00 0.48
C PRO A 81 -21.04 -10.01 1.18
N LEU A 82 -19.77 -9.66 1.43
CA LEU A 82 -18.71 -10.59 1.84
C LEU A 82 -18.54 -10.74 3.37
N GLY A 83 -19.45 -10.16 4.15
CA GLY A 83 -19.44 -10.24 5.62
C GLY A 83 -18.44 -9.28 6.29
N HIS A 84 -18.55 -9.14 7.62
CA HIS A 84 -17.83 -8.11 8.39
C HIS A 84 -16.31 -8.30 8.41
N LEU A 85 -15.84 -9.54 8.54
CA LEU A 85 -14.40 -9.86 8.61
C LEU A 85 -13.63 -9.34 7.39
N ILE A 86 -14.15 -9.57 6.18
CA ILE A 86 -13.49 -9.15 4.93
C ILE A 86 -13.53 -7.63 4.78
N CYS A 87 -14.58 -6.96 5.29
CA CYS A 87 -14.68 -5.50 5.28
C CYS A 87 -13.61 -4.87 6.17
N ASP A 88 -13.43 -5.39 7.38
CA ASP A 88 -12.43 -4.86 8.34
C ASP A 88 -11.01 -5.14 7.85
N LEU A 89 -10.77 -6.32 7.27
CA LEU A 89 -9.50 -6.65 6.62
C LEU A 89 -9.20 -5.71 5.46
N TRP A 90 -10.18 -5.45 4.59
CA TRP A 90 -10.03 -4.55 3.44
C TRP A 90 -9.66 -3.13 3.89
N LEU A 91 -10.41 -2.57 4.85
CA LEU A 91 -10.14 -1.24 5.38
C LEU A 91 -8.77 -1.15 6.07
N SER A 92 -8.40 -2.18 6.82
CA SER A 92 -7.12 -2.25 7.53
C SER A 92 -5.93 -2.31 6.58
N LEU A 93 -6.07 -3.05 5.48
CA LEU A 93 -5.06 -3.14 4.41
C LEU A 93 -4.82 -1.78 3.74
N ASP A 94 -5.90 -1.09 3.34
CA ASP A 94 -5.82 0.23 2.70
C ASP A 94 -5.18 1.27 3.65
N PHE A 95 -5.52 1.24 4.94
CA PHE A 95 -4.91 2.11 5.94
C PHE A 95 -3.42 1.82 6.13
N SER A 96 -3.03 0.54 6.16
CA SER A 96 -1.63 0.12 6.30
C SER A 96 -0.77 0.55 5.10
N ALA A 97 -1.33 0.54 3.89
CA ALA A 97 -0.64 1.03 2.71
C ALA A 97 -0.40 2.55 2.76
N CYS A 98 -1.41 3.32 3.18
CA CYS A 98 -1.26 4.76 3.40
C CYS A 98 -0.17 5.08 4.42
N LEU A 99 -0.17 4.36 5.55
CA LEU A 99 0.86 4.48 6.57
C LEU A 99 2.26 4.20 5.99
N THR A 100 2.41 3.10 5.26
CA THR A 100 3.70 2.71 4.63
C THR A 100 4.22 3.79 3.69
N SER A 101 3.34 4.40 2.87
CA SER A 101 3.70 5.51 1.99
C SER A 101 4.18 6.74 2.75
N GLN A 102 3.44 7.14 3.79
CA GLN A 102 3.79 8.29 4.63
C GLN A 102 5.15 8.08 5.34
N TYR A 103 5.40 6.88 5.86
CA TYR A 103 6.68 6.56 6.49
C TYR A 103 7.83 6.51 5.50
N THR A 104 7.58 6.04 4.26
CA THR A 104 8.61 6.03 3.21
C THR A 104 9.07 7.45 2.89
N VAL A 105 8.13 8.39 2.72
CA VAL A 105 8.45 9.82 2.51
C VAL A 105 9.16 10.43 3.72
N PHE A 106 8.73 10.08 4.94
CA PHE A 106 9.36 10.55 6.17
C PHE A 106 10.80 10.06 6.30
N LEU A 107 11.07 8.78 5.99
CA LEU A 107 12.40 8.20 5.99
C LEU A 107 13.32 8.85 4.94
N ILE A 108 12.81 9.11 3.74
CA ILE A 108 13.57 9.84 2.70
C ILE A 108 13.93 11.25 3.20
N THR A 109 12.97 11.93 3.83
CA THR A 109 13.18 13.28 4.37
C THR A 109 14.20 13.28 5.51
N LEU A 110 14.11 12.31 6.42
CA LEU A 110 15.07 12.15 7.51
C LEU A 110 16.48 11.80 7.00
N ASP A 111 16.60 10.92 6.01
CA ASP A 111 17.88 10.58 5.40
C ASP A 111 18.54 11.83 4.81
N ARG A 112 17.78 12.64 4.05
CA ARG A 112 18.23 13.93 3.53
C ARG A 112 18.63 14.90 4.64
N PHE A 113 17.83 15.01 5.70
CA PHE A 113 18.11 15.91 6.82
C PHE A 113 19.41 15.53 7.54
N CYS A 114 19.60 14.24 7.83
CA CYS A 114 20.78 13.76 8.53
C CYS A 114 22.07 13.86 7.68
N LEU A 115 21.97 13.65 6.37
CA LEU A 115 23.07 13.87 5.42
C LEU A 115 23.57 15.32 5.45
N VAL A 116 22.66 16.30 5.58
CA VAL A 116 23.00 17.73 5.61
C VAL A 116 23.53 18.15 6.99
N LYS A 117 22.89 17.71 8.08
CA LYS A 117 23.20 18.19 9.44
C LYS A 117 24.44 17.55 10.07
N ILE A 118 24.71 16.26 9.84
CA ILE A 118 25.79 15.53 10.56
C ILE A 118 26.42 14.43 9.67
N PRO A 119 27.21 14.79 8.64
CA PRO A 119 27.76 13.82 7.69
C PRO A 119 28.71 12.79 8.33
N ALA A 120 29.47 13.17 9.37
CA ALA A 120 30.50 12.32 9.98
C ALA A 120 29.96 11.27 10.98
N LYS A 121 28.87 11.56 11.71
CA LYS A 121 28.28 10.64 12.71
C LYS A 121 27.23 9.72 12.10
N TYR A 122 26.60 10.14 11.00
CA TYR A 122 25.52 9.41 10.32
C TYR A 122 26.01 8.11 9.66
N ARG A 123 27.24 8.08 9.15
CA ARG A 123 27.82 6.88 8.50
C ARG A 123 27.96 5.68 9.44
N ASN A 124 28.11 5.93 10.75
CA ASN A 124 28.30 4.89 11.78
C ASN A 124 27.03 4.57 12.60
N TRP A 125 25.99 5.41 12.48
CA TRP A 125 24.70 5.27 13.19
C TRP A 125 23.55 4.82 12.26
N ARG A 126 23.89 4.30 11.08
CA ARG A 126 22.95 3.64 10.17
C ARG A 126 22.57 2.28 10.74
N THR A 127 21.88 2.26 11.88
CA THR A 127 21.39 1.03 12.48
C THR A 127 20.01 0.72 11.90
N TYR A 128 20.01 -0.25 10.99
CA TYR A 128 18.86 -0.93 10.39
C TYR A 128 17.77 -1.38 11.40
N ASN A 129 18.07 -1.40 12.70
CA ASN A 129 17.18 -1.90 13.75
C ASN A 129 15.92 -1.05 13.98
N LYS A 130 15.95 0.28 13.81
CA LYS A 130 14.74 1.12 14.02
C LYS A 130 13.70 0.94 12.92
N VAL A 131 14.21 0.68 11.72
CA VAL A 131 13.47 0.56 10.47
C VAL A 131 12.92 -0.87 10.32
N SER A 132 13.70 -1.88 10.75
CA SER A 132 13.20 -3.25 10.95
C SER A 132 12.10 -3.34 12.02
N HIS A 133 12.23 -2.64 13.15
CA HIS A 133 11.18 -2.61 14.18
C HIS A 133 9.85 -2.03 13.67
N PHE A 134 9.91 -1.04 12.79
CA PHE A 134 8.71 -0.38 12.25
C PHE A 134 8.01 -1.22 11.19
N CYS A 135 8.79 -1.91 10.35
CA CYS A 135 8.28 -2.88 9.38
C CYS A 135 7.68 -4.10 10.10
N VAL A 136 8.32 -4.57 11.18
CA VAL A 136 7.77 -5.61 12.06
C VAL A 136 6.50 -5.13 12.77
N LEU A 137 6.36 -3.84 13.11
CA LEU A 137 5.13 -3.30 13.73
C LEU A 137 3.94 -3.19 12.75
N CYS A 138 4.21 -2.83 11.49
CA CYS A 138 3.20 -2.84 10.42
C CYS A 138 2.79 -4.27 10.05
N ILE A 139 3.76 -5.17 9.90
CA ILE A 139 3.52 -6.60 9.66
C ILE A 139 2.84 -7.24 10.88
N SER A 140 3.20 -6.86 12.10
CA SER A 140 2.55 -7.36 13.31
C SER A 140 1.11 -6.88 13.39
N ASN A 141 0.79 -5.62 13.13
CA ASN A 141 -0.61 -5.16 13.08
C ASN A 141 -1.43 -5.91 12.03
N LEU A 142 -0.82 -6.26 10.88
CA LEU A 142 -1.46 -7.09 9.88
C LEU A 142 -1.69 -8.54 10.34
N LEU A 143 -0.76 -9.10 11.13
CA LEU A 143 -0.85 -10.44 11.73
C LEU A 143 -1.74 -10.51 12.98
N THR A 144 -1.90 -9.43 13.74
CA THR A 144 -2.82 -9.38 14.90
C THR A 144 -4.28 -9.31 14.46
N VAL A 145 -4.54 -9.01 13.18
CA VAL A 145 -5.87 -8.82 12.59
C VAL A 145 -6.33 -10.04 11.78
N ILE A 146 -5.42 -10.98 11.47
CA ILE A 146 -5.74 -12.32 10.92
C ILE A 146 -5.91 -13.31 12.07
#